data_AF-A0A9Q0CMU6-F1
#
_entry.id   AF-A0A9Q0CMU6-F1
#
_cell.length_a   1.000
_cell.length_b   1.000
_cell.length_c   1.000
_cell.angle_alpha   90.00
_cell.angle_beta   90.00
_cell.angle_gamma   90.00
#
_symmetry.space_group_name_H-M   'P 1'
#
loop_
_entity.id
_entity.type
_entity.pdbx_description
1 polymer ?
#
loop_
_entity_poly.entity_id
_entity_poly.type
_entity_poly.pdbx_seq_one_letter_code
_entity_poly.pdbx_strand_id
1 'polypeptide(L)'
;MHGLFRTLIDNMVVGVSKGFEKQLLLVRAGYRAQTEGTDLVLFLGFSHHVRMPVPEGLKVKMEENTRVTVSGYNKQSIGEFAAKVRKWRPPEPYKGKGIRYAD
;
A
#
# COMPACT_ATOMS: atom_id res chain seq x y z
N MET A 1 -3.87 25.80 16.47
CA MET A 1 -3.41 24.40 16.63
C MET A 1 -4.53 23.38 16.87
N HIS A 2 -5.81 23.77 17.02
CA HIS A 2 -6.87 22.84 17.46
C HIS A 2 -7.36 21.83 16.40
N GLY A 3 -7.25 22.14 15.11
CA GLY A 3 -7.75 21.26 14.04
C GLY A 3 -6.96 19.96 13.85
N LEU A 4 -5.62 20.02 13.89
CA LEU A 4 -4.77 18.85 13.70
C LEU A 4 -4.99 17.79 14.79
N PHE A 5 -5.02 18.21 16.06
CA PHE A 5 -5.24 17.30 17.19
C PHE A 5 -6.61 16.60 17.11
N ARG A 6 -7.66 17.34 16.77
CA ARG A 6 -8.99 16.76 16.56
C ARG A 6 -8.97 15.67 15.49
N THR A 7 -8.35 15.94 14.34
CA THR A 7 -8.26 14.98 13.24
C THR A 7 -7.41 13.76 13.61
N LEU A 8 -6.31 13.93 14.34
CA LEU A 8 -5.49 12.81 14.80
C LEU A 8 -6.27 11.91 15.76
N ILE A 9 -6.98 12.48 16.73
CA ILE A 9 -7.82 11.72 17.67
C ILE A 9 -8.95 11.00 16.94
N ASP A 10 -9.64 11.68 16.02
CA ASP A 10 -10.70 11.09 15.22
C ASP A 10 -10.19 9.90 14.39
N ASN A 11 -9.03 10.04 13.72
CA ASN A 11 -8.41 8.94 12.99
C ASN A 11 -8.06 7.76 13.92
N MET A 12 -7.62 8.00 15.16
CA MET A 12 -7.35 6.93 16.12
C MET A 12 -8.62 6.17 16.50
N VAL A 13 -9.72 6.89 16.79
CA VAL A 13 -11.01 6.29 17.14
C VAL A 13 -11.58 5.47 15.97
N VAL A 14 -11.59 6.05 14.77
CA VAL A 14 -12.05 5.38 13.55
C VAL A 14 -11.17 4.16 13.23
N GLY A 15 -9.85 4.28 13.42
CA GLY A 15 -8.90 3.21 13.15
C GLY A 15 -9.10 1.96 14.00
N VAL A 16 -9.47 2.11 15.27
CA VAL A 16 -9.75 0.97 16.16
C VAL A 16 -11.14 0.39 15.91
N SER A 17 -12.12 1.22 15.55
CA SER A 17 -13.51 0.77 15.34
C SER A 17 -13.72 0.12 13.97
N LYS A 18 -13.29 0.77 12.88
CA LYS A 18 -13.54 0.36 11.50
C LYS A 18 -12.29 -0.16 10.80
N GLY A 19 -11.10 0.30 11.22
CA GLY A 19 -9.87 0.10 10.47
C GLY A 19 -9.81 0.98 9.22
N PHE A 20 -8.63 1.00 8.61
CA PHE A 20 -8.38 1.68 7.35
C PHE A 20 -7.82 0.69 6.34
N GLU A 21 -8.10 0.96 5.07
CA GLU A 21 -7.54 0.24 3.95
C GLU A 21 -7.07 1.20 2.86
N LYS A 22 -6.01 0.81 2.17
CA LYS A 22 -5.51 1.46 0.96
C LYS A 22 -5.25 0.42 -0.10
N GLN A 23 -5.84 0.62 -1.26
CA GLN A 23 -5.70 -0.27 -2.40
C GLN A 23 -4.69 0.29 -3.40
N LEU A 24 -3.83 -0.58 -3.91
CA LEU A 24 -2.79 -0.31 -4.89
C LEU A 24 -3.04 -1.19 -6.12
N LEU A 25 -3.00 -0.58 -7.30
CA LEU A 25 -3.15 -1.22 -8.60
C LEU A 25 -1.80 -1.23 -9.33
N LEU A 26 -1.37 -2.41 -9.76
CA LEU A 26 -0.21 -2.59 -10.61
C LEU A 26 -0.66 -2.58 -12.07
N VAL A 27 -0.24 -1.55 -12.81
CA VAL A 27 -0.66 -1.34 -14.20
C VAL A 27 0.53 -1.54 -15.14
N ARG A 28 0.70 -2.78 -15.61
CA ARG A 28 1.52 -3.16 -16.79
C ARG A 28 1.42 -4.68 -16.97
N ALA A 29 1.52 -5.16 -18.21
CA ALA A 29 1.75 -6.58 -18.46
C ALA A 29 3.07 -7.04 -17.79
N GLY A 30 3.01 -8.14 -17.04
CA GLY A 30 4.14 -8.71 -16.29
C GLY A 30 4.36 -8.12 -14.89
N TYR A 31 3.59 -7.11 -14.48
CA TYR A 31 3.64 -6.63 -13.11
C TYR A 31 2.74 -7.49 -12.22
N ARG A 32 3.31 -8.00 -11.15
CA ARG A 32 2.56 -8.77 -10.14
C ARG A 32 3.15 -8.52 -8.76
N ALA A 33 2.32 -8.71 -7.75
CA ALA A 33 2.73 -8.72 -6.37
C ALA A 33 2.43 -10.11 -5.80
N GLN A 34 3.24 -10.56 -4.85
CA GLN A 34 3.00 -11.76 -4.06
C GLN A 34 3.28 -11.47 -2.58
N THR A 35 2.54 -12.12 -1.70
CA THR A 35 2.81 -12.09 -0.26
C THR A 35 3.54 -13.39 0.11
N GLU A 36 4.82 -13.29 0.46
CA GLU A 36 5.63 -14.40 0.96
C GLU A 36 5.70 -14.30 2.50
N GLY A 37 4.80 -14.99 3.19
CA GLY A 37 4.73 -14.93 4.66
C GLY A 37 4.42 -13.52 5.18
N THR A 38 5.41 -12.86 5.77
CA THR A 38 5.33 -11.47 6.27
C THR A 38 5.83 -10.44 5.26
N ASP A 39 6.41 -10.88 4.14
CA ASP A 39 7.05 -9.99 3.18
C ASP A 39 6.18 -9.81 1.94
N LEU A 40 6.15 -8.58 1.42
CA LEU A 40 5.57 -8.23 0.15
C LEU A 40 6.64 -8.30 -0.93
N VAL A 41 6.47 -9.20 -1.90
CA VAL A 41 7.36 -9.37 -3.04
C VAL A 41 6.73 -8.75 -4.28
N LEU A 42 7.45 -7.81 -4.91
CA LEU A 42 7.00 -7.09 -6.10
C LEU A 42 7.81 -7.51 -7.31
N PHE A 43 7.10 -7.90 -8.37
CA PHE A 43 7.65 -8.19 -9.69
C PHE A 43 7.32 -7.01 -10.59
N LEU A 44 8.27 -6.09 -10.76
CA LEU A 44 8.08 -4.83 -11.49
C LEU A 44 8.91 -4.77 -12.78
N GLY A 45 9.32 -5.93 -13.31
CA GLY A 45 10.17 -6.02 -14.49
C GLY A 45 11.63 -5.59 -14.25
N PHE A 46 12.07 -5.58 -12.99
CA PHE A 46 13.49 -5.49 -12.62
C PHE A 46 14.14 -6.88 -12.69
N SER A 47 15.47 -6.94 -12.78
CA SER A 47 16.23 -8.19 -12.81
C SER A 47 16.13 -9.00 -11.51
N HIS A 48 15.91 -8.32 -10.37
CA HIS A 48 15.69 -8.94 -9.06
C HIS A 48 14.32 -8.51 -8.52
N HIS A 49 13.70 -9.39 -7.75
CA HIS A 49 12.42 -9.08 -7.09
C HIS A 49 12.64 -8.13 -5.92
N VAL A 50 11.72 -7.20 -5.74
CA VAL A 50 11.77 -6.26 -4.61
C VAL A 50 11.02 -6.89 -3.45
N ARG A 51 11.73 -7.19 -2.36
CA ARG A 51 11.14 -7.69 -1.12
C ARG A 51 10.98 -6.54 -0.13
N MET A 52 9.79 -6.38 0.42
CA MET A 52 9.47 -5.38 1.41
C MET A 52 8.87 -6.05 2.65
N PRO A 53 9.52 -5.96 3.82
CA PRO A 53 8.93 -6.46 5.05
C PRO A 53 7.71 -5.63 5.41
N VAL A 54 6.60 -6.31 5.74
CA VAL A 54 5.38 -5.63 6.20
C VAL A 54 5.58 -5.25 7.67
N PRO A 55 5.43 -3.96 8.04
CA PRO A 55 5.53 -3.53 9.44
C PRO A 55 4.47 -4.19 10.32
N GLU A 56 4.78 -4.38 11.61
CA GLU A 56 3.82 -4.90 12.57
C GLU A 56 2.55 -4.03 12.64
N GLY A 57 1.39 -4.69 12.72
CA GLY A 57 0.09 -4.01 12.76
C GLY A 57 -0.52 -3.69 11.38
N LEU A 58 0.18 -4.00 10.29
CA LEU A 58 -0.35 -3.92 8.92
C LEU A 58 -0.62 -5.32 8.36
N LYS A 59 -1.73 -5.46 7.64
CA LYS A 59 -2.10 -6.67 6.92
C LYS A 59 -2.16 -6.35 5.44
N VAL A 60 -1.33 -7.03 4.65
CA VAL A 60 -1.39 -6.97 3.19
C VAL A 60 -2.19 -8.15 2.69
N LYS A 61 -3.28 -7.85 1.98
CA LYS A 61 -4.10 -8.84 1.27
C LYS A 61 -3.91 -8.65 -0.22
N MET A 62 -3.91 -9.76 -0.95
CA MET A 62 -3.93 -9.75 -2.41
C MET A 62 -5.27 -10.31 -2.87
N GLU A 63 -6.03 -9.47 -3.57
CA GLU A 63 -7.30 -9.87 -4.17
C GLU A 63 -7.06 -10.43 -5.57
N GLU A 64 -6.10 -9.84 -6.29
CA GLU A 64 -5.61 -10.28 -7.58
C GLU A 64 -4.09 -10.08 -7.59
N ASN A 65 -3.34 -10.82 -8.41
CA ASN A 65 -1.89 -10.62 -8.53
C ASN A 65 -1.49 -9.18 -8.92
N THR A 66 -2.44 -8.40 -9.45
CA THR A 66 -2.29 -7.00 -9.85
C THR A 66 -2.90 -6.00 -8.86
N ARG A 67 -3.59 -6.46 -7.81
CA ARG A 67 -4.28 -5.63 -6.81
C ARG A 67 -3.84 -5.96 -5.39
N VAL A 68 -3.26 -4.97 -4.72
CA VAL A 68 -2.74 -5.11 -3.35
C VAL A 68 -3.51 -4.22 -2.40
N THR A 69 -4.12 -4.80 -1.39
CA THR A 69 -4.88 -4.09 -0.37
C THR A 69 -4.08 -4.10 0.93
N VAL A 70 -3.66 -2.92 1.38
CA VAL A 70 -2.97 -2.71 2.65
C VAL A 70 -4.02 -2.27 3.67
N SER A 71 -4.22 -3.06 4.72
CA SER A 71 -5.20 -2.82 5.78
C SER A 71 -4.52 -2.71 7.15
N GLY A 72 -5.10 -1.95 8.06
CA GLY A 72 -4.58 -1.78 9.43
C GLY A 72 -5.37 -0.78 10.25
N TYR A 73 -4.94 -0.53 11.48
CA TYR A 73 -5.60 0.43 12.38
C TYR A 73 -5.03 1.85 12.27
N ASN A 74 -3.74 2.00 11.93
CA ASN A 74 -3.10 3.31 11.85
C ASN A 74 -3.05 3.83 10.40
N LYS A 75 -3.83 4.89 10.13
CA LYS A 75 -3.89 5.56 8.82
C LYS A 75 -2.53 6.08 8.33
N GLN A 76 -1.68 6.56 9.23
CA GLN A 76 -0.36 7.08 8.88
C GLN A 76 0.55 5.96 8.40
N SER A 77 0.63 4.86 9.15
CA SER A 77 1.48 3.70 8.82
C SER A 77 1.05 3.05 7.49
N ILE A 78 -0.26 2.93 7.25
CA ILE A 78 -0.79 2.42 5.98
C ILE A 78 -0.37 3.34 4.82
N GLY A 79 -0.55 4.65 4.98
CA GLY A 79 -0.18 5.62 3.95
C GLY A 79 1.32 5.63 3.65
N GLU A 80 2.16 5.53 4.69
CA GLU A 80 3.61 5.48 4.54
C GLU A 80 4.06 4.20 3.82
N PHE A 81 3.52 3.04 4.21
CA PHE A 81 3.84 1.78 3.56
C PHE A 81 3.38 1.77 2.09
N ALA A 82 2.16 2.24 1.82
CA ALA A 82 1.64 2.32 0.46
C ALA A 82 2.45 3.31 -0.41
N ALA A 83 2.92 4.42 0.18
CA ALA A 83 3.81 5.36 -0.50
C ALA A 83 5.19 4.74 -0.80
N LYS A 84 5.76 3.97 0.13
CA LYS A 84 7.01 3.22 -0.09
C LYS A 84 6.87 2.23 -1.24
N VAL A 85 5.77 1.46 -1.28
CA VAL A 85 5.46 0.55 -2.39
C VAL A 85 5.38 1.31 -3.72
N ARG A 86 4.60 2.41 -3.76
CA ARG A 86 4.43 3.25 -4.95
C ARG A 86 5.75 3.86 -5.45
N LYS A 87 6.66 4.22 -4.54
CA LYS A 87 7.94 4.87 -4.86
C LYS A 87 8.85 4.01 -5.75
N TRP A 88 8.74 2.68 -5.68
CA TRP A 88 9.52 1.77 -6.53
C TRP A 88 9.23 1.92 -8.02
N ARG A 89 7.97 2.13 -8.38
CA ARG A 89 7.57 2.44 -9.75
C ARG A 89 6.37 3.40 -9.75
N PRO A 90 6.62 4.71 -9.66
CA PRO A 90 5.54 5.69 -9.74
C PRO A 90 4.83 5.57 -11.10
N PRO A 91 3.56 5.96 -11.19
CA PRO A 91 2.82 5.92 -12.43
C PRO A 91 3.45 6.89 -13.43
N GLU A 92 3.79 6.39 -14.60
CA GLU A 92 4.32 7.21 -15.70
C GLU A 92 3.26 8.22 -16.19
N PRO A 93 3.65 9.46 -16.54
CA PRO A 93 2.72 10.52 -16.92
C PRO A 93 1.94 10.24 -18.21
N TYR A 94 2.49 9.42 -19.11
CA TYR A 94 1.88 9.19 -20.43
C TYR A 94 0.87 8.04 -20.45
N LYS A 95 1.24 6.88 -19.91
CA LYS A 95 0.41 5.65 -19.99
C LYS A 95 -0.09 5.18 -18.63
N GLY A 96 0.19 5.93 -17.56
CA GLY A 96 -0.20 5.55 -16.20
C GLY A 96 0.39 4.22 -15.73
N LYS A 97 1.43 3.72 -16.43
CA LYS A 97 2.05 2.43 -16.13
C LYS A 97 2.87 2.55 -14.86
N GLY A 98 2.70 1.60 -13.95
CA GLY A 98 3.31 1.67 -12.63
C GLY A 98 2.35 1.25 -11.53
N ILE A 99 2.70 1.62 -10.31
CA ILE A 99 1.89 1.37 -9.13
C ILE A 99 1.07 2.64 -8.89
N ARG A 100 -0.26 2.55 -8.96
CA ARG A 100 -1.17 3.65 -8.63
C ARG A 100 -2.06 3.27 -7.47
N TYR A 101 -2.62 4.26 -6.79
CA TYR A 101 -3.69 4.02 -5.83
C TYR A 101 -4.98 3.64 -6.60
N ALA A 102 -5.80 2.77 -6.00
CA ALA A 102 -7.14 2.46 -6.50
C ALA A 102 -8.20 3.47 -6.03
N ASP A 103 -7.84 4.26 -4.99
CA ASP A 103 -8.58 5.44 -4.51
C ASP A 103 -8.87 6.45 -5.63
#